data_AF-A0A1H2SD17-F1
#
_entry.id   AF-A0A1H2SD17-F1
#
_cell.length_a   1.000
_cell.length_b   1.000
_cell.length_c   1.000
_cell.angle_alpha   90.00
_cell.angle_beta   90.00
_cell.angle_gamma   90.00
#
_symmetry.space_group_name_H-M   'P 1'
#
loop_
_entity.id
_entity.type
_entity.pdbx_description
1 polymer ?
#
loop_
_entity_poly.entity_id
_entity_poly.type
_entity_poly.pdbx_seq_one_letter_code
_entity_poly.pdbx_strand_id
1 'polypeptide(L)'
;MFHLLVANEEWPDSGGSLLNSRIYIHPDDELGRSFFTNDGKLNITEVGRFPALLVTETGGNGTQYTKVAHITKIHQGSSTTTIHYIIDSSIPSISNKELEGYVTQIGISRNNLHHTHWRICDADLFKILLLNNQKSAIYPKYLMSMHLNAN
;
A
#
# COMPACT_ATOMS: atom_id res chain seq x y z
N MET A 1 -6.90 2.30 -9.70
CA MET A 1 -5.53 1.77 -9.60
C MET A 1 -4.77 2.46 -8.48
N PHE A 2 -3.83 1.75 -7.85
CA PHE A 2 -2.89 2.30 -6.86
C PHE A 2 -1.60 1.47 -6.82
N HIS A 3 -0.54 2.03 -6.22
CA HIS A 3 0.70 1.32 -5.91
C HIS A 3 0.60 0.63 -4.56
N LEU A 4 0.88 -0.67 -4.48
CA LEU A 4 1.05 -1.37 -3.22
C LEU A 4 2.54 -1.50 -2.93
N LEU A 5 2.99 -0.90 -1.83
CA LEU A 5 4.36 -0.91 -1.37
C LEU A 5 4.44 -1.61 -0.02
N VAL A 6 5.01 -2.80 -0.01
CA VAL A 6 5.15 -3.64 1.17
C VAL A 6 6.62 -3.72 1.56
N ALA A 7 6.94 -3.54 2.85
CA ALA A 7 8.28 -3.67 3.38
C ALA A 7 8.28 -4.37 4.74
N ASN A 8 9.29 -5.17 5.07
CA ASN A 8 9.41 -5.82 6.38
C ASN A 8 9.51 -4.81 7.53
N GLU A 9 10.19 -3.70 7.26
CA GLU A 9 10.37 -2.58 8.17
C GLU A 9 9.35 -1.48 7.88
N GLU A 10 9.16 -0.58 8.83
CA GLU A 10 8.31 0.59 8.62
C GLU A 10 8.85 1.48 7.48
N TRP A 11 7.93 1.96 6.65
CA TRP A 11 8.21 2.96 5.62
C TRP A 11 8.55 4.33 6.25
N PRO A 12 9.75 4.90 6.00
CA PRO A 12 10.14 6.20 6.56
C PRO A 12 9.33 7.37 5.97
N ASP A 13 9.09 8.43 6.73
CA ASP A 13 8.09 9.45 6.38
C ASP A 13 8.28 10.17 5.02
N SER A 14 9.50 10.19 4.46
CA SER A 14 9.81 10.94 3.23
C SER A 14 10.30 10.07 2.07
N GLY A 15 10.39 8.75 2.26
CA GLY A 15 10.87 7.85 1.23
C GLY A 15 11.51 6.57 1.76
N GLY A 16 11.63 5.59 0.88
CA GLY A 16 12.28 4.32 1.16
C GLY A 16 12.97 3.75 -0.09
N SER A 17 13.52 2.55 0.04
CA SER A 17 14.18 1.88 -1.08
C SER A 17 13.88 0.40 -1.10
N LEU A 18 13.80 -0.16 -2.30
CA LEU A 18 13.65 -1.59 -2.53
C LEU A 18 14.76 -2.08 -3.45
N LEU A 19 15.12 -3.36 -3.32
CA LEU A 19 15.89 -4.04 -4.36
C LEU A 19 15.07 -4.07 -5.65
N ASN A 20 15.74 -3.89 -6.79
CA ASN A 20 15.07 -3.93 -8.10
C ASN A 20 14.34 -5.27 -8.33
N SER A 21 14.86 -6.36 -7.77
CA SER A 21 14.22 -7.69 -7.79
C SER A 21 12.92 -7.80 -6.99
N ARG A 22 12.55 -6.78 -6.22
CA ARG A 22 11.29 -6.69 -5.45
C ARG A 22 10.26 -5.76 -6.12
N ILE A 23 10.56 -5.25 -7.31
CA ILE A 23 9.61 -4.45 -8.10
C ILE A 23 8.93 -5.42 -9.07
N TYR A 24 7.66 -5.69 -8.83
CA TYR A 24 6.82 -6.61 -9.60
C TYR A 24 5.91 -5.82 -10.53
N ILE A 25 6.51 -4.89 -11.26
CA ILE A 25 5.87 -4.11 -12.32
C ILE A 25 6.67 -4.43 -13.57
N HIS A 26 6.04 -5.08 -14.54
CA HIS A 26 6.72 -5.53 -15.75
C HIS A 26 6.17 -4.83 -17.00
N PRO A 27 7.02 -4.45 -17.96
CA PRO A 27 6.57 -3.81 -19.20
C PRO A 27 5.74 -4.75 -20.09
N ASP A 28 5.90 -6.06 -19.89
CA ASP A 28 5.18 -7.10 -20.63
C ASP A 28 3.74 -7.30 -20.10
N ASP A 29 3.47 -6.89 -18.86
CA ASP A 29 2.14 -6.96 -18.25
C ASP A 29 1.24 -5.84 -18.77
N GLU A 30 -0.04 -6.14 -19.02
CA GLU A 30 -1.03 -5.15 -19.48
C GLU A 30 -1.11 -3.92 -18.56
N LEU A 31 -1.12 -4.16 -17.24
CA LEU A 31 -1.14 -3.11 -16.24
C LEU A 31 0.19 -2.38 -16.10
N GLY A 32 1.32 -3.06 -16.32
CA GLY A 32 2.65 -2.53 -16.07
C GLY A 32 3.21 -1.72 -17.23
N ARG A 33 2.80 -2.03 -18.47
CA ARG A 33 3.36 -1.43 -19.69
C ARG A 33 3.36 0.10 -19.71
N SER A 34 2.30 0.74 -19.23
CA SER A 34 2.19 2.20 -19.21
C SER A 34 3.13 2.86 -18.18
N PHE A 35 3.60 2.11 -17.17
CA PHE A 35 4.50 2.63 -16.15
C PHE A 35 5.96 2.66 -16.58
N PHE A 36 6.27 2.29 -17.82
CA PHE A 36 7.64 2.34 -18.35
C PHE A 36 7.79 3.41 -19.43
N THR A 37 8.96 4.04 -19.43
CA THR A 37 9.45 4.87 -20.53
C THR A 37 10.01 4.00 -21.65
N ASN A 38 10.24 4.61 -22.82
CA ASN A 38 10.85 3.91 -23.95
C ASN A 38 12.28 3.40 -23.66
N ASP A 39 13.00 3.97 -22.69
CA ASP A 39 14.32 3.49 -22.24
C ASP A 39 14.23 2.40 -21.15
N GLY A 40 13.03 1.86 -20.88
CA GLY A 40 12.83 0.73 -19.98
C GLY A 40 12.90 1.09 -18.49
N LYS A 41 12.77 2.37 -18.15
CA LYS A 41 12.73 2.86 -16.76
C LYS A 41 11.31 3.15 -16.33
N LEU A 42 11.07 3.20 -15.03
CA LEU A 42 9.80 3.63 -14.47
C LEU A 42 9.54 5.09 -14.86
N ASN A 43 8.40 5.30 -15.51
CA ASN A 43 7.91 6.60 -15.91
C ASN A 43 7.31 7.31 -14.69
N ILE A 44 8.05 8.26 -14.12
CA ILE A 44 7.61 9.00 -12.93
C ILE A 44 6.28 9.73 -13.14
N THR A 45 6.00 10.22 -14.34
CA THR A 45 4.74 10.88 -14.65
C THR A 45 3.58 9.92 -14.47
N GLU A 46 3.69 8.68 -14.98
CA GLU A 46 2.64 7.67 -14.85
C GLU A 46 2.57 7.08 -13.43
N VAL A 47 3.72 6.88 -12.78
CA VAL A 47 3.74 6.44 -11.37
C VAL A 47 3.06 7.47 -10.47
N GLY A 48 3.37 8.75 -10.61
CA GLY A 48 2.82 9.82 -9.75
C GLY A 48 1.32 10.08 -9.92
N ARG A 49 0.67 9.53 -10.96
CA ARG A 49 -0.78 9.68 -11.19
C ARG A 49 -1.65 8.91 -10.21
N PHE A 50 -1.10 7.89 -9.58
CA PHE A 50 -1.86 7.00 -8.71
C PHE A 50 -1.34 7.07 -7.26
N PRO A 51 -2.22 6.95 -6.26
CA PRO A 51 -1.80 6.92 -4.87
C PRO A 51 -1.02 5.63 -4.58
N ALA A 52 -0.26 5.65 -3.50
CA ALA A 52 0.46 4.53 -2.93
C ALA A 52 -0.15 4.15 -1.59
N LEU A 53 -0.32 2.84 -1.38
CA LEU A 53 -0.60 2.26 -0.08
C LEU A 53 0.71 1.68 0.46
N LEU A 54 1.24 2.34 1.49
CA LEU A 54 2.42 1.91 2.23
C LEU A 54 1.98 0.93 3.31
N VAL A 55 2.59 -0.25 3.32
CA VAL A 55 2.24 -1.36 4.20
C VAL A 55 3.52 -1.94 4.78
N THR A 56 3.57 -2.07 6.10
CA THR A 56 4.55 -2.97 6.74
C THR A 56 4.08 -4.39 6.55
N GLU A 57 4.96 -5.35 6.26
CA GLU A 57 4.60 -6.77 6.21
C GLU A 57 3.79 -7.19 7.44
N THR A 58 2.78 -8.02 7.25
CA THR A 58 2.02 -8.60 8.36
C THR A 58 2.97 -9.46 9.20
N GLY A 59 3.17 -9.04 10.45
CA GLY A 59 4.13 -9.67 11.38
C GLY A 59 5.57 -9.13 11.27
N GLY A 60 5.81 -8.13 10.43
CA GLY A 60 7.08 -7.40 10.35
C GLY A 60 7.30 -6.43 11.52
N ASN A 61 8.43 -5.71 11.47
CA ASN A 61 8.94 -4.91 12.60
C ASN A 61 8.39 -3.47 12.68
N GLY A 62 7.57 -3.07 11.72
CA GLY A 62 6.94 -1.75 11.66
C GLY A 62 5.50 -1.70 12.17
N THR A 63 4.93 -0.50 12.18
CA THR A 63 3.51 -0.29 12.52
C THR A 63 2.60 -1.12 11.60
N GLN A 64 1.64 -1.83 12.19
CA GLN A 64 0.69 -2.70 11.48
C GLN A 64 -0.53 -1.91 10.97
N TYR A 65 -0.28 -0.68 10.51
CA TYR A 65 -1.24 0.26 9.98
C TYR A 65 -0.73 0.80 8.66
N THR A 66 -1.62 0.87 7.68
CA THR A 66 -1.28 1.39 6.36
C THR A 66 -1.16 2.90 6.36
N LYS A 67 -0.34 3.45 5.46
CA LYS A 67 -0.32 4.89 5.17
C LYS A 67 -0.62 5.11 3.69
N VAL A 68 -1.48 6.08 3.37
CA VAL A 68 -1.65 6.52 1.97
C VAL A 68 -0.62 7.60 1.66
N ALA A 69 0.01 7.51 0.50
CA ALA A 69 1.03 8.44 0.06
C ALA A 69 0.94 8.74 -1.44
N HIS A 70 1.62 9.78 -1.88
CA HIS A 70 1.79 10.12 -3.28
C HIS A 70 3.26 10.06 -3.65
N ILE A 71 3.63 9.20 -4.60
CA ILE A 71 5.01 9.09 -5.08
C ILE A 71 5.36 10.34 -5.88
N THR A 72 6.40 11.04 -5.46
CA THR A 72 6.84 12.31 -6.06
C THR A 72 8.12 12.18 -6.88
N LYS A 73 8.94 11.16 -6.59
CA LYS A 73 10.20 10.93 -7.29
C LYS A 73 10.62 9.48 -7.21
N ILE A 74 11.29 9.00 -8.26
CA ILE A 74 11.91 7.68 -8.31
C ILE A 74 13.34 7.83 -8.80
N HIS A 75 14.26 7.11 -8.16
CA HIS A 75 15.64 6.95 -8.62
C HIS A 75 15.94 5.47 -8.76
N GLN A 76 16.02 4.99 -10.00
CA GLN A 76 16.43 3.61 -10.29
C GLN A 76 17.96 3.55 -10.42
N GLY A 77 18.60 2.91 -9.44
CA GLY A 77 20.00 2.53 -9.49
C GLY A 77 20.19 1.14 -10.09
N SER A 78 21.42 0.63 -10.05
CA SER A 78 21.77 -0.67 -10.61
C SER A 78 21.13 -1.85 -9.87
N SER A 79 21.07 -1.79 -8.53
CA SER A 79 20.54 -2.87 -7.68
C SER A 79 19.31 -2.47 -6.87
N THR A 80 19.14 -1.17 -6.62
CA THR A 80 18.07 -0.62 -5.78
C THR A 80 17.33 0.50 -6.48
N THR A 81 16.06 0.64 -6.13
CA THR A 81 15.22 1.78 -6.52
C THR A 81 14.82 2.54 -5.27
N THR A 82 15.15 3.82 -5.23
CA THR A 82 14.72 4.75 -4.18
C THR A 82 13.44 5.44 -4.60
N ILE A 83 12.49 5.54 -3.66
CA ILE A 83 11.14 6.06 -3.88
C ILE A 83 10.94 7.18 -2.87
N HIS A 84 10.63 8.38 -3.35
CA HIS A 84 10.22 9.51 -2.52
C HIS A 84 8.72 9.70 -2.63
N TYR A 85 8.09 10.05 -1.52
CA TYR A 85 6.66 10.25 -1.45
C TYR A 85 6.30 11.26 -0.36
N ILE A 86 5.04 11.70 -0.40
CA ILE A 86 4.41 12.50 0.65
C ILE A 86 3.25 11.69 1.20
N ILE A 87 3.24 11.44 2.51
CA ILE A 87 2.13 10.79 3.20
C ILE A 87 0.96 11.75 3.31
N ASP A 88 -0.23 11.29 2.96
CA ASP A 88 -1.48 12.00 3.18
C ASP A 88 -2.09 11.57 4.52
N SER A 89 -1.83 12.36 5.56
CA SER A 89 -2.32 12.13 6.92
C SER A 89 -3.81 12.46 7.10
N SER A 90 -4.47 13.05 6.09
CA SER A 90 -5.92 13.28 6.15
C SER A 90 -6.73 12.01 5.91
N ILE A 91 -6.10 10.98 5.35
CA ILE A 91 -6.71 9.69 5.07
C ILE A 91 -6.51 8.75 6.27
N PRO A 92 -7.60 8.25 6.89
CA PRO A 92 -7.49 7.31 8.00
C PRO A 92 -6.74 6.03 7.61
N SER A 93 -5.78 5.63 8.43
CA SER A 93 -5.10 4.35 8.29
C SER A 93 -6.05 3.19 8.54
N ILE A 94 -5.89 2.09 7.80
CA ILE A 94 -6.50 0.80 8.10
C ILE A 94 -5.46 -0.13 8.70
N SER A 95 -5.85 -1.02 9.62
CA SER A 95 -4.92 -2.03 10.12
C SER A 95 -4.63 -3.08 9.05
N ASN A 96 -3.46 -3.73 9.11
CA ASN A 96 -3.14 -4.85 8.21
C ASN A 96 -4.18 -5.97 8.28
N LYS A 97 -4.71 -6.24 9.48
CA LYS A 97 -5.78 -7.23 9.71
C LYS A 97 -7.08 -6.86 8.99
N GLU A 98 -7.44 -5.58 8.95
CA GLU A 98 -8.61 -5.11 8.19
C GLU A 98 -8.34 -5.19 6.69
N LEU A 99 -7.15 -4.78 6.23
CA LEU A 99 -6.73 -4.89 4.83
C LEU A 99 -6.77 -6.33 4.32
N GLU A 100 -6.39 -7.32 5.15
CA GLU A 100 -6.52 -8.74 4.84
C GLU A 100 -7.95 -9.17 4.50
N GLY A 101 -8.96 -8.49 5.05
CA GLY A 101 -10.37 -8.69 4.73
C GLY A 101 -10.78 -8.16 3.35
N TYR A 102 -9.93 -7.37 2.70
CA TYR A 102 -10.17 -6.74 1.40
C TYR A 102 -9.28 -7.26 0.27
N VAL A 103 -8.40 -8.25 0.52
CA VAL A 103 -7.38 -8.71 -0.47
C VAL A 103 -7.98 -9.11 -1.82
N THR A 104 -9.13 -9.80 -1.80
CA THR A 104 -9.83 -10.19 -3.03
C THR A 104 -10.35 -8.97 -3.81
N GLN A 105 -10.87 -7.96 -3.10
CA GLN A 105 -11.38 -6.73 -3.69
C GLN A 105 -10.27 -5.85 -4.28
N ILE A 106 -9.04 -5.94 -3.77
CA ILE A 106 -7.85 -5.27 -4.35
C ILE A 106 -7.09 -6.13 -5.37
N GLY A 107 -7.60 -7.33 -5.69
CA GLY A 107 -6.97 -8.21 -6.67
C GLY A 107 -5.61 -8.78 -6.23
N ILE A 108 -5.42 -8.98 -4.92
CA ILE A 108 -4.20 -9.61 -4.37
C ILE A 108 -4.53 -10.83 -3.52
N SER A 109 -3.51 -11.63 -3.23
CA SER A 109 -3.59 -12.70 -2.24
C SER A 109 -3.06 -12.22 -0.89
N ARG A 110 -3.41 -12.90 0.22
CA ARG A 110 -2.82 -12.57 1.53
C ARG A 110 -1.30 -12.62 1.54
N ASN A 111 -0.70 -13.53 0.76
CA ASN A 111 0.74 -13.64 0.64
C ASN A 111 1.39 -12.32 0.17
N ASN A 112 0.67 -11.48 -0.59
CA ASN A 112 1.10 -10.15 -0.97
C ASN A 112 1.15 -9.13 0.18
N LEU A 113 0.85 -9.52 1.43
CA LEU A 113 1.07 -8.67 2.61
C LEU A 113 2.20 -9.22 3.50
N HIS A 114 2.80 -10.37 3.15
CA HIS A 114 3.81 -11.07 3.95
C HIS A 114 5.20 -11.10 3.29
N HIS A 115 5.44 -10.28 2.27
CA HIS A 115 6.77 -10.14 1.70
C HIS A 115 6.97 -8.77 1.06
N THR A 116 8.19 -8.28 1.15
CA THR A 116 8.61 -6.98 0.65
C THR A 116 8.51 -6.94 -0.87
N HIS A 117 7.73 -5.99 -1.41
CA HIS A 117 7.65 -5.72 -2.84
C HIS A 117 6.95 -4.41 -3.16
N TRP A 118 7.05 -4.00 -4.42
CA TRP A 118 6.22 -2.97 -5.03
C TRP A 118 5.48 -3.54 -6.23
N ARG A 119 4.15 -3.37 -6.28
CA ARG A 119 3.32 -3.74 -7.42
C ARG A 119 2.23 -2.71 -7.70
N ILE A 120 1.59 -2.85 -8.86
CA ILE A 120 0.36 -2.13 -9.21
C ILE A 120 -0.85 -3.01 -8.86
N CYS A 121 -1.87 -2.38 -8.29
CA CYS A 121 -3.17 -2.98 -8.03
C CYS A 121 -4.24 -2.28 -8.88
N ASP A 122 -4.95 -3.05 -9.69
CA ASP A 122 -6.09 -2.54 -10.47
C ASP A 122 -7.39 -2.59 -9.67
N ALA A 123 -7.41 -1.78 -8.62
CA ALA A 123 -8.60 -1.56 -7.79
C ALA A 123 -8.70 -0.09 -7.37
N ASP A 124 -9.86 0.29 -6.86
CA ASP A 124 -10.11 1.61 -6.31
C ASP A 124 -9.80 1.63 -4.81
N LEU A 125 -8.61 2.14 -4.46
CA LEU A 125 -8.14 2.25 -3.09
C LEU A 125 -9.12 3.04 -2.21
N PHE A 126 -9.63 4.17 -2.71
CA PHE A 126 -10.46 5.06 -1.92
C PHE A 126 -11.84 4.46 -1.65
N LYS A 127 -12.39 3.69 -2.59
CA LYS A 127 -13.60 2.90 -2.34
C LYS A 127 -13.43 1.94 -1.17
N ILE A 128 -12.29 1.26 -1.07
CA ILE A 128 -12.03 0.31 0.03
C ILE A 128 -11.85 1.02 1.36
N LEU A 129 -11.11 2.12 1.37
CA LEU A 129 -10.92 2.95 2.56
C LEU A 129 -12.26 3.51 3.06
N LEU A 130 -13.14 3.95 2.14
CA LEU A 130 -14.49 4.41 2.48
C LEU A 130 -15.34 3.29 3.09
N LEU A 131 -15.34 2.10 2.48
CA LEU A 131 -16.08 0.94 3.00
C LEU A 131 -15.59 0.54 4.39
N ASN A 132 -14.28 0.59 4.63
CA ASN A 132 -13.71 0.31 5.95
C ASN A 132 -14.15 1.35 6.98
N ASN A 133 -14.05 2.65 6.65
CA ASN A 133 -14.44 3.74 7.54
C ASN A 133 -15.94 3.66 7.92
N GLN A 134 -16.82 3.36 6.96
CA GLN A 134 -18.25 3.16 7.22
C GLN A 134 -18.52 1.98 8.18
N LYS A 135 -17.78 0.88 8.02
CA LYS A 135 -17.87 -0.26 8.94
C LYS A 135 -17.49 0.16 10.37
N SER A 136 -16.41 0.91 10.54
CA SER A 136 -15.99 1.42 11.85
C SER A 136 -16.99 2.40 12.46
N ALA A 137 -17.70 3.19 11.65
CA ALA A 137 -18.73 4.12 12.12
C ALA A 137 -19.98 3.40 12.66
N ILE A 138 -20.33 2.24 12.12
CA ILE A 138 -21.51 1.44 12.52
C ILE A 138 -21.26 0.68 13.83
N TYR A 139 -20.00 0.47 14.23
CA TYR A 139 -19.63 -0.14 15.51
C TYR A 139 -18.95 0.88 16.45
N PRO A 140 -19.71 1.81 17.06
CA PRO A 140 -19.13 2.72 18.04
C PRO A 140 -18.60 1.93 19.25
N LYS A 141 -17.40 2.30 19.71
CA LYS A 141 -16.65 1.70 20.84
C LYS A 141 -17.46 1.47 22.13
N TYR A 142 -18.63 2.10 22.27
CA TYR A 142 -19.53 1.98 23.42
C TYR A 142 -20.27 0.64 23.53
N LEU A 143 -20.35 -0.17 22.47
CA LEU A 143 -21.00 -1.49 22.54
C LEU A 143 -20.10 -2.61 23.10
N MET A 144 -18.76 -2.44 23.10
CA MET A 144 -17.86 -3.45 23.69
C MET A 144 -17.70 -3.31 25.21
N SER A 145 -18.02 -2.17 25.81
CA SER A 145 -17.94 -1.98 27.27
C SER A 145 -19.16 -2.51 28.04
N MET A 146 -20.22 -2.96 27.36
CA MET A 146 -21.42 -3.49 28.05
C MET A 146 -21.39 -5.00 28.29
N HIS A 147 -20.41 -5.75 27.76
CA HIS A 147 -20.31 -7.21 27.95
C HIS A 147 -19.34 -7.64 29.06
N LEU A 148 -18.72 -6.71 29.79
CA LEU A 148 -17.76 -7.01 30.86
C LEU A 148 -18.28 -6.76 32.28
N ASN A 149 -19.53 -6.30 32.45
CA ASN A 149 -20.16 -6.08 33.77
C ASN A 149 -21.44 -6.90 33.95
N ALA A 150 -21.46 -8.14 33.45
CA ALA A 150 -22.50 -9.11 33.77
C ALA A 150 -21.84 -10.47 34.01
N ASN A 151 -21.23 -10.61 35.18
CA ASN A 151 -21.13 -11.84 36.00
C ASN A 151 -20.31 -11.57 37.26
#